data_AF-A0A2M6WWH5-F1
#
_entry.id   AF-A0A2M6WWH5-F1
#
_cell.length_a   1.000
_cell.length_b   1.000
_cell.length_c   1.000
_cell.angle_alpha   90.00
_cell.angle_beta   90.00
_cell.angle_gamma   90.00
#
_symmetry.space_group_name_H-M   'P 1'
#
loop_
_entity.id
_entity.type
_entity.pdbx_description
1 polymer ?
#
loop_
_entity_poly.entity_id
_entity_poly.type
_entity_poly.pdbx_seq_one_letter_code
_entity_poly.pdbx_strand_id
1 'polypeptide(L)' 'MVKIPNTKENSKRCICPNCPTYNECVVGKKEKLFCARGKTPCSPEKQGCICPECSVASEYGLEKTYYCHIGPEK' A
#
# COMPACT_ATOMS: atom_id res chain seq x y z
N MET A 1 -5.54 -8.16 -14.89
CA MET A 1 -4.57 -8.21 -13.77
C MET A 1 -3.65 -7.03 -13.87
N VAL A 2 -3.73 -6.10 -12.92
CA VAL A 2 -2.86 -4.92 -12.89
C VAL A 2 -1.61 -5.29 -12.09
N LYS A 3 -0.48 -5.49 -12.79
CA LYS A 3 0.81 -5.76 -12.12
C LYS A 3 1.53 -4.44 -11.87
N ILE A 4 1.49 -3.95 -10.63
CA ILE A 4 2.26 -2.77 -10.24
C ILE A 4 3.72 -3.18 -10.04
N PRO A 5 4.68 -2.58 -10.75
CA PRO A 5 6.09 -2.89 -10.58
C PRO A 5 6.62 -2.29 -9.27
N ASN A 6 7.35 -3.09 -8.49
CA ASN A 6 8.02 -2.66 -7.27
C ASN A 6 9.33 -1.90 -7.61
N THR A 7 9.19 -0.68 -8.15
CA THR A 7 10.31 0.20 -8.51
C THR A 7 10.53 1.27 -7.45
N LYS A 8 11.73 1.88 -7.47
CA LYS A 8 12.03 3.05 -6.61
C LYS A 8 11.07 4.21 -6.88
N GLU A 9 10.60 4.37 -8.12
CA GLU A 9 9.66 5.42 -8.51
C GLU A 9 8.28 5.23 -7.86
N ASN A 10 7.66 4.07 -8.02
CA ASN A 10 6.38 3.76 -7.36
C ASN A 10 6.50 3.82 -5.83
N SER A 11 7.64 3.38 -5.29
CA SER A 11 7.96 3.48 -3.87
C SER A 11 8.06 4.94 -3.38
N LYS A 12 8.57 5.87 -4.19
CA LYS A 12 8.61 7.31 -3.87
C LYS A 12 7.21 7.96 -3.97
N ARG A 13 6.38 7.50 -4.90
CA ARG A 13 5.00 7.97 -5.09
C ARG A 13 4.00 7.40 -4.07
N CYS A 14 4.34 6.31 -3.36
CA CYS A 14 3.49 5.70 -2.32
C CYS A 14 3.34 6.66 -1.14
N ILE A 15 2.11 7.09 -0.87
CA ILE A 15 1.74 7.88 0.32
C ILE A 15 1.44 7.00 1.55
N CYS A 16 1.71 5.70 1.44
CA CYS A 16 1.46 4.67 2.43
C CYS A 16 1.98 4.99 3.85
N PRO A 17 3.16 5.62 4.03
CA PRO A 17 3.64 6.06 5.35
C PRO A 17 2.79 7.13 6.03
N ASN A 18 1.95 7.86 5.28
CA ASN A 18 1.03 8.88 5.83
C ASN A 18 -0.35 8.29 6.15
N CYS A 19 -0.57 7.00 5.90
CA CYS A 19 -1.86 6.37 6.10
C CYS A 19 -2.13 6.20 7.61
N PRO A 20 -3.34 6.48 8.12
CA PRO A 20 -3.66 6.29 9.54
C PRO A 20 -3.60 4.81 9.96
N THR A 21 -3.77 3.88 9.02
CA THR A 21 -3.56 2.43 9.24
C THR A 21 -2.06 2.06 9.29
N TYR A 22 -1.12 2.98 9.02
CA TYR A 22 0.32 2.70 9.04
C TYR A 22 0.87 2.68 10.46
N ASN A 23 0.76 1.53 11.14
CA ASN A 23 1.15 1.39 12.54
C ASN A 23 2.67 1.24 12.76
N GLU A 24 3.07 1.24 14.04
CA GLU A 24 4.47 1.10 14.46
C GLU A 24 5.18 -0.15 13.92
N CYS A 25 4.48 -1.28 13.75
CA CYS A 25 5.07 -2.51 13.23
C CYS A 25 5.52 -2.33 11.78
N VAL A 26 4.67 -1.68 10.97
CA VAL A 26 4.98 -1.40 9.58
C VAL A 26 6.08 -0.33 9.46
N VAL A 27 6.05 0.69 10.32
CA VAL A 27 7.11 1.71 10.43
C VAL A 27 8.46 1.05 10.77
N GLY A 28 8.49 0.15 11.75
CA GLY A 28 9.70 -0.57 12.17
C GLY A 28 10.30 -1.40 11.04
N LYS A 29 9.46 -2.00 10.21
CA LYS A 29 9.91 -2.75 9.01
C LYS A 29 10.15 -1.88 7.78
N LYS A 30 9.78 -0.59 7.84
CA LYS A 30 9.83 0.38 6.72
C LYS A 30 9.17 -0.17 5.44
N GLU A 31 8.14 -1.01 5.62
CA GLU A 31 7.42 -1.62 4.50
C GLU A 31 6.47 -0.60 3.88
N LYS A 32 6.36 -0.61 2.55
CA LYS A 32 5.43 0.22 1.80
C LYS A 32 5.19 -0.38 0.42
N LEU A 33 4.23 0.17 -0.30
CA LEU A 33 3.83 -0.28 -1.64
C LEU A 33 3.24 -1.69 -1.59
N PHE A 34 2.34 -1.92 -0.64
CA PHE A 34 1.68 -3.22 -0.44
C PHE A 34 0.89 -3.69 -1.66
N CYS A 35 0.40 -2.74 -2.47
CA CYS A 35 -0.26 -3.02 -3.74
C CYS A 35 0.66 -3.67 -4.78
N ALA A 36 1.99 -3.57 -4.64
CA ALA A 36 2.97 -4.25 -5.49
C ALA A 36 3.71 -5.38 -4.76
N ARG A 37 4.02 -5.18 -3.48
CA ARG A 37 4.87 -6.09 -2.69
C ARG A 37 4.13 -7.27 -2.08
N GLY A 38 2.85 -7.10 -1.72
CA GLY A 38 2.14 -8.07 -0.89
C GLY A 38 1.58 -7.48 0.39
N LYS A 39 0.72 -8.26 1.05
CA LYS A 39 0.22 -7.94 2.40
C LYS A 39 1.36 -7.97 3.42
N THR A 40 1.26 -7.13 4.45
CA THR A 40 2.19 -7.17 5.58
C THR A 40 1.70 -8.18 6.63
N PRO A 41 2.61 -8.90 7.31
CA PRO A 41 2.25 -9.73 8.46
C PRO A 41 1.86 -8.92 9.70
N CYS A 42 2.14 -7.60 9.72
CA CYS A 42 1.87 -6.72 10.87
C CYS A 42 0.37 -6.53 11.17
N SER A 43 -0.53 -6.89 10.26
CA SER A 43 -2.00 -6.81 10.42
C SER A 43 -2.48 -5.54 11.15
N PRO A 44 -2.15 -4.33 10.64
CA PRO A 44 -2.49 -3.09 11.33
C PRO A 44 -4.00 -2.89 11.48
N GLU A 45 -4.46 -2.22 12.52
CA GLU A 45 -5.89 -1.95 12.67
C GLU A 45 -6.40 -0.98 11.60
N LYS A 46 -7.60 -1.23 11.07
CA LYS A 46 -8.19 -0.42 10.00
C LYS A 46 -8.73 0.90 10.54
N GLN A 47 -7.84 1.88 10.69
CA GLN A 47 -8.19 3.23 11.15
C GLN A 47 -8.55 4.19 9.99
N GLY A 48 -8.24 3.81 8.74
CA GLY A 48 -8.55 4.54 7.51
C GLY A 48 -7.51 4.27 6.40
N CYS A 49 -7.88 4.39 5.11
CA CYS A 49 -6.95 4.20 3.98
C CYS A 49 -7.01 5.43 3.06
N ILE A 50 -5.86 6.07 2.85
CA ILE A 50 -5.65 7.10 1.82
C ILE A 50 -5.20 6.49 0.48
N CYS A 51 -5.34 5.17 0.37
CA CYS A 51 -4.99 4.37 -0.79
C CYS A 51 -5.67 4.84 -2.10
N PRO A 52 -6.96 5.25 -2.13
CA PRO A 52 -7.59 5.72 -3.37
C PRO A 52 -7.05 7.08 -3.85
N GLU A 53 -6.46 7.87 -2.96
CA GLU A 53 -5.81 9.15 -3.30
C GLU A 53 -4.35 8.98 -3.75
N CYS A 54 -3.82 7.75 -3.65
CA CYS A 54 -2.46 7.45 -4.05
C CYS A 54 -2.33 7.53 -5.57
N SER A 55 -1.38 8.34 -6.07
CA SER A 55 -1.15 8.41 -7.52
C SER A 55 -0.83 7.05 -8.13
N VAL A 56 -0.16 6.15 -7.39
CA VAL A 56 0.09 4.78 -7.87
C VAL A 56 -1.23 4.01 -8.01
N ALA A 57 -2.20 4.20 -7.12
CA ALA A 57 -3.49 3.55 -7.27
C ALA A 57 -4.24 4.07 -8.51
N SER A 58 -4.30 5.39 -8.69
CA SER A 58 -4.98 6.00 -9.84
C SER A 58 -4.36 5.63 -11.19
N GLU A 59 -3.02 5.68 -11.30
CA GLU A 59 -2.30 5.39 -12.56
C GLU A 59 -2.49 3.94 -13.03
N TYR A 60 -2.59 3.03 -12.07
CA TYR A 60 -2.73 1.61 -12.32
C TYR A 60 -4.20 1.13 -12.26
N GLY A 61 -5.16 2.04 -12.04
CA GLY A 61 -6.59 1.69 -12.02
C GLY A 61 -6.97 0.76 -10.87
N LEU A 62 -6.40 0.98 -9.69
CA LEU A 62 -6.67 0.22 -8.49
C LEU A 62 -7.97 0.64 -7.83
N GLU A 63 -8.94 -0.27 -7.78
CA GLU A 63 -10.27 -0.03 -7.22
C GLU A 63 -10.35 -0.41 -5.74
N LYS A 64 -9.49 -1.33 -5.29
CA LYS A 64 -9.48 -1.80 -3.90
C LYS A 64 -8.68 -0.88 -2.99
N THR A 65 -8.89 -1.05 -1.69
CA THR A 65 -8.13 -0.37 -0.64
C THR A 65 -7.57 -1.41 0.33
N TYR A 66 -6.84 -0.96 1.36
CA TYR A 66 -6.25 -1.83 2.38
C TYR A 66 -5.32 -2.91 1.81
N TYR A 67 -4.51 -2.57 0.79
CA TYR A 67 -3.49 -3.45 0.22
C TYR A 67 -2.51 -4.02 1.26
N CYS A 68 -2.32 -3.34 2.39
CA CYS A 68 -1.56 -3.86 3.53
C CYS A 68 -2.14 -5.17 4.09
N HIS A 69 -3.44 -5.42 3.94
CA HIS A 69 -4.11 -6.66 4.38
C HIS A 69 -4.34 -7.66 3.26
N ILE A 70 -4.85 -7.17 2.13
CA ILE A 70 -5.30 -8.04 1.03
C ILE A 70 -4.18 -8.36 0.04
N GLY A 71 -3.11 -7.56 0.01
CA GLY A 71 -2.04 -7.66 -0.99
C GLY A 71 -2.47 -7.18 -2.37
N PRO A 72 -1.62 -7.35 -3.41
CA PRO A 72 -1.94 -7.00 -4.79
C PRO A 72 -3.22 -7.72 -5.27
N GLU A 73 -3.99 -7.06 -6.12
CA GLU A 73 -5.12 -7.70 -6.79
C GLU A 73 -4.61 -8.80 -7.72
N LYS A 74 -5.14 -10.02 -7.52
CA LYS A 74 -4.86 -11.17 -8.38
C LYS A 74 -5.50 -11.00 -9.74
#